data_AF-A0A094I2U7-F1
#
_entry.id   AF-A0A094I2U7-F1
#
_cell.length_a   1.000
_cell.length_b   1.000
_cell.length_c   1.000
_cell.angle_alpha   90.00
_cell.angle_beta   90.00
_cell.angle_gamma   90.00
#
_symmetry.space_group_name_H-M   'P 1'
#
loop_
_entity.id
_entity.type
_entity.pdbx_description
1 polymer ?
#
loop_
_entity_poly.entity_id
_entity_poly.type
_entity_poly.pdbx_seq_one_letter_code
_entity_poly.pdbx_strand_id
1 'polypeptide(L)'
;PTSSTNFVELKTSLDPSSPRDLQTFERKLLKFWLQSFLLGVPKIIVGFRSANGQLRRLEELETAKIPGIVKKRGGWDGNVAVNFGAGVLSFLKETVVSEGVWRIRRREKSGVVECWKVEEVGHGEILSEEFINWRIKLALGPEGEVNGESEAPSEEQEGGEA
;
A
#
# COMPACT_ATOMS: atom_id res chain seq x y z
N PRO A 1 20.83 -11.67 0.96
CA PRO A 1 19.38 -11.90 0.73
C PRO A 1 18.70 -12.32 2.03
N THR A 2 17.88 -11.46 2.63
CA THR A 2 17.03 -11.84 3.75
C THR A 2 16.06 -12.91 3.27
N SER A 3 16.02 -14.07 3.93
CA SER A 3 15.04 -15.12 3.61
C SER A 3 13.64 -14.52 3.68
N SER A 4 12.86 -14.57 2.60
CA SER A 4 11.51 -14.00 2.61
C SER A 4 10.70 -14.65 3.72
N THR A 5 10.22 -13.85 4.67
CA THR A 5 9.36 -14.32 5.75
C THR A 5 8.16 -15.05 5.15
N ASN A 6 7.96 -16.30 5.54
CA ASN A 6 6.91 -17.16 4.99
C ASN A 6 5.55 -16.81 5.62
N PHE A 7 5.03 -15.63 5.27
CA PHE A 7 3.72 -15.19 5.72
C PHE A 7 2.61 -16.06 5.15
N VAL A 8 1.53 -16.21 5.93
CA VAL A 8 0.31 -16.90 5.53
C VAL A 8 -0.88 -16.01 5.84
N GLU A 9 -1.80 -15.88 4.89
CA GLU A 9 -3.07 -15.19 5.11
C GLU A 9 -4.11 -16.18 5.62
N LEU A 10 -4.76 -15.89 6.75
CA LEU A 10 -5.83 -16.72 7.30
C LEU A 10 -7.19 -16.11 6.97
N LYS A 11 -8.08 -16.90 6.37
CA LYS A 11 -9.44 -16.49 6.03
C LYS A 11 -10.45 -17.50 6.56
N THR A 12 -11.69 -17.06 6.73
CA THR A 12 -12.82 -17.96 7.01
C THR A 12 -13.95 -17.75 6.01
N SER A 13 -14.68 -18.81 5.69
CA SER A 13 -15.88 -18.74 4.85
C SER A 13 -16.90 -19.79 5.27
N LEU A 14 -18.17 -19.58 4.93
CA LEU A 14 -19.14 -20.68 4.93
C LEU A 14 -18.67 -21.77 3.96
N ASP A 15 -18.81 -23.03 4.36
CA ASP A 15 -18.54 -24.18 3.51
C ASP A 15 -19.59 -24.27 2.38
N PRO A 16 -19.19 -24.14 1.10
CA PRO A 16 -20.13 -24.18 -0.01
C PRO A 16 -20.83 -25.54 -0.10
N SER A 17 -22.15 -25.53 -0.04
CA SER A 17 -22.98 -26.74 -0.13
C SER A 17 -23.73 -26.88 -1.47
N SER A 18 -23.73 -25.82 -2.27
CA SER A 18 -24.43 -25.73 -3.55
C SER A 18 -23.59 -25.02 -4.62
N PRO A 19 -23.90 -25.19 -5.92
CA PRO A 19 -23.24 -24.42 -6.98
C PRO A 19 -23.33 -22.90 -6.81
N ARG A 20 -24.44 -22.40 -6.23
CA ARG A 20 -24.62 -20.98 -5.93
C ARG A 20 -23.69 -20.49 -4.81
N ASP A 21 -23.51 -21.30 -3.77
CA ASP A 21 -22.57 -20.99 -2.69
C ASP A 21 -21.13 -20.98 -3.21
N LEU A 22 -20.80 -21.91 -4.12
CA LEU A 22 -19.48 -21.98 -4.73
C LEU A 22 -19.17 -20.72 -5.54
N GLN A 23 -20.10 -20.25 -6.38
CA GLN A 23 -19.94 -18.97 -7.09
C GLN A 23 -19.78 -17.78 -6.13
N THR A 24 -20.47 -17.81 -4.99
CA THR A 24 -20.33 -16.77 -3.96
C THR A 24 -18.95 -16.81 -3.32
N PHE A 25 -18.41 -18.01 -3.06
CA PHE A 25 -17.05 -18.18 -2.58
C PHE A 25 -16.02 -17.73 -3.62
N GLU A 26 -16.21 -18.05 -4.91
CA GLU A 26 -15.32 -17.61 -5.99
C GLU A 26 -15.27 -16.08 -6.13
N ARG A 27 -16.39 -15.38 -5.91
CA ARG A 27 -16.40 -13.91 -5.79
C ARG A 27 -15.58 -13.41 -4.59
N LYS A 28 -15.57 -14.12 -3.47
CA LYS A 28 -14.73 -13.77 -2.30
C LYS A 28 -13.25 -14.03 -2.59
N LEU A 29 -12.94 -15.08 -3.35
CA LEU A 29 -11.56 -15.41 -3.72
C LEU A 29 -10.87 -14.26 -4.47
N LEU A 30 -11.58 -13.41 -5.22
CA LEU A 30 -10.99 -12.21 -5.82
C LEU A 30 -10.38 -11.28 -4.76
N LYS A 31 -11.11 -11.05 -3.66
CA LYS A 31 -10.64 -10.17 -2.57
C LYS A 31 -9.48 -10.80 -1.81
N PHE A 32 -9.57 -12.10 -1.55
CA PHE A 32 -8.49 -12.85 -0.86
C PHE A 32 -7.22 -12.82 -1.70
N TRP A 33 -7.36 -13.14 -2.99
CA TRP A 33 -6.26 -13.12 -3.94
C TRP A 33 -5.64 -11.73 -4.05
N LEU A 34 -6.41 -10.66 -4.29
CA LEU A 34 -5.87 -9.31 -4.41
C LEU A 34 -5.10 -8.88 -3.17
N GLN A 35 -5.63 -9.14 -1.97
CA GLN A 35 -4.96 -8.79 -0.72
C GLN A 35 -3.60 -9.50 -0.58
N SER A 36 -3.56 -10.81 -0.81
CA SER A 36 -2.32 -11.59 -0.67
C SER A 36 -1.33 -11.34 -1.81
N PHE A 37 -1.83 -11.18 -3.04
CA PHE A 37 -1.02 -10.92 -4.23
C PHE A 37 -0.27 -9.59 -4.11
N LEU A 38 -0.95 -8.51 -3.73
CA LEU A 38 -0.35 -7.18 -3.61
C LEU A 38 0.72 -7.11 -2.50
N LEU A 39 0.60 -7.95 -1.48
CA LEU A 39 1.54 -8.01 -0.35
C LEU A 39 2.62 -9.11 -0.53
N GLY A 40 2.61 -9.84 -1.63
CA GLY A 40 3.56 -10.93 -1.87
C GLY A 40 3.39 -12.14 -0.95
N VAL A 41 2.22 -12.32 -0.34
CA VAL A 41 1.93 -13.45 0.55
C VAL A 41 1.67 -14.71 -0.30
N PRO A 42 2.50 -15.77 -0.19
CA PRO A 42 2.45 -16.91 -1.11
C PRO A 42 1.27 -17.86 -0.88
N LYS A 43 0.68 -17.83 0.33
CA LYS A 43 -0.28 -18.84 0.78
C LYS A 43 -1.46 -18.21 1.51
N ILE A 44 -2.66 -18.73 1.22
CA ILE A 44 -3.90 -18.42 1.94
C ILE A 44 -4.46 -19.72 2.52
N ILE A 45 -4.78 -19.76 3.81
CA ILE A 45 -5.49 -20.88 4.42
C ILE A 45 -6.92 -20.43 4.72
N VAL A 46 -7.89 -21.13 4.13
CA VAL A 46 -9.31 -20.86 4.32
C VAL A 46 -9.91 -21.91 5.26
N GLY A 47 -10.38 -21.46 6.42
CA GLY A 47 -11.24 -22.24 7.30
C GLY A 47 -12.69 -22.19 6.86
N PHE A 48 -13.21 -23.31 6.38
CA PHE A 48 -14.61 -23.45 6.01
C PHE A 48 -15.43 -23.88 7.22
N ARG A 49 -16.45 -23.10 7.55
CA ARG A 49 -17.32 -23.30 8.71
C ARG A 49 -18.76 -23.57 8.33
N SER A 50 -19.50 -24.19 9.25
CA SER A 50 -20.95 -24.27 9.20
C SER A 50 -21.61 -22.90 9.46
N ALA A 51 -22.93 -22.84 9.25
CA ALA A 51 -23.75 -21.69 9.64
C ALA A 51 -23.65 -21.39 11.15
N ASN A 52 -23.49 -22.43 11.98
CA ASN A 52 -23.36 -22.32 13.43
C ASN A 52 -21.94 -21.96 13.90
N GLY A 53 -21.03 -21.59 13.00
CA GLY A 53 -19.68 -21.15 13.36
C GLY A 53 -18.65 -22.28 13.56
N GLN A 54 -19.05 -23.55 13.42
CA GLN A 54 -18.14 -24.69 13.62
C GLN A 54 -17.25 -24.91 12.41
N LEU A 55 -15.93 -25.00 12.61
CA LEU A 55 -14.97 -25.34 11.56
C LEU A 55 -15.26 -26.76 11.04
N ARG A 56 -15.33 -26.92 9.72
CA ARG A 56 -15.59 -28.18 9.01
C ARG A 56 -14.35 -28.71 8.31
N ARG A 57 -13.61 -27.83 7.63
CA ARG A 57 -12.38 -28.18 6.92
C ARG A 57 -11.48 -26.95 6.73
N LEU A 58 -10.21 -27.23 6.43
CA LEU A 58 -9.23 -26.24 5.99
C LEU A 58 -8.91 -26.49 4.52
N GLU A 59 -8.63 -25.43 3.79
CA GLU A 59 -8.10 -25.51 2.43
C GLU A 59 -6.92 -24.55 2.30
N GLU A 60 -5.80 -25.07 1.81
CA GLU A 60 -4.63 -24.27 1.50
C GLU A 60 -4.64 -23.90 0.02
N LEU A 61 -4.52 -22.61 -0.26
CA LEU A 61 -4.50 -22.05 -1.60
C LEU A 61 -3.17 -21.33 -1.83
N GLU A 62 -2.47 -21.70 -2.90
CA GLU A 62 -1.33 -20.93 -3.40
C GLU A 62 -1.84 -19.67 -4.11
N THR A 63 -1.45 -18.49 -3.61
CA THR A 63 -1.94 -17.19 -4.12
C THR A 63 -1.79 -17.08 -5.63
N ALA A 64 -0.65 -17.51 -6.19
CA ALA A 64 -0.36 -17.45 -7.63
C ALA A 64 -1.29 -18.34 -8.48
N LYS A 65 -1.85 -19.42 -7.92
CA LYS A 65 -2.70 -20.37 -8.65
C LYS A 65 -4.18 -19.98 -8.69
N ILE A 66 -4.62 -19.11 -7.76
CA ILE A 66 -6.04 -18.75 -7.59
C ILE A 66 -6.69 -18.24 -8.90
N PRO A 67 -6.10 -17.29 -9.67
CA PRO A 67 -6.73 -16.81 -10.89
C PRO A 67 -6.97 -17.92 -11.93
N GLY A 68 -6.02 -18.85 -12.06
CA GLY A 68 -6.14 -19.99 -12.97
C GLY A 68 -7.25 -20.95 -12.56
N ILE A 69 -7.43 -21.19 -11.26
CA ILE A 69 -8.49 -22.05 -10.72
C ILE A 69 -9.87 -21.44 -11.01
N VAL A 70 -10.04 -20.15 -10.73
CA VAL A 70 -11.33 -19.47 -10.89
C VAL A 70 -11.68 -19.29 -12.37
N LYS A 71 -10.71 -18.93 -13.22
CA LYS A 71 -10.92 -18.76 -14.67
C LYS A 71 -11.38 -20.04 -15.35
N LYS A 72 -10.84 -21.21 -14.96
CA LYS A 72 -11.27 -22.53 -15.49
C LYS A 72 -12.74 -22.85 -15.22
N ARG A 73 -13.35 -22.20 -14.23
CA ARG A 73 -14.76 -22.38 -13.84
C ARG A 73 -15.67 -21.27 -14.38
N GLY A 74 -15.15 -20.39 -15.23
CA GLY A 74 -15.90 -19.25 -15.79
C GLY A 74 -16.09 -18.08 -14.83
N GLY A 75 -15.25 -17.97 -13.79
CA GLY A 75 -15.26 -16.85 -12.87
C GLY A 75 -14.49 -15.62 -13.39
N TRP A 76 -13.96 -14.82 -12.47
CA TRP A 76 -13.22 -13.59 -12.79
C TRP A 76 -11.84 -13.86 -13.41
N ASP A 77 -11.29 -12.85 -14.10
CA ASP A 77 -9.96 -12.89 -14.71
C ASP A 77 -8.99 -12.00 -13.92
N GLY A 78 -7.88 -12.59 -13.46
CA GLY A 78 -6.84 -11.87 -12.72
C GLY A 78 -6.18 -10.75 -13.52
N ASN A 79 -5.98 -10.93 -14.83
CA ASN A 79 -5.38 -9.90 -15.68
C ASN A 79 -6.29 -8.67 -15.78
N VAL A 80 -7.61 -8.88 -15.85
CA VAL A 80 -8.58 -7.77 -15.85
C VAL A 80 -8.48 -6.97 -14.54
N ALA A 81 -8.39 -7.67 -13.40
CA ALA A 81 -8.24 -7.02 -12.09
C ALA A 81 -6.91 -6.23 -11.96
N VAL A 82 -5.79 -6.81 -12.38
CA VAL A 82 -4.48 -6.12 -12.36
C VAL A 82 -4.47 -4.92 -13.31
N ASN A 83 -4.95 -5.08 -14.54
CA ASN A 83 -4.99 -4.01 -15.53
C ASN A 83 -5.89 -2.85 -15.09
N PHE A 84 -7.03 -3.15 -14.44
CA PHE A 84 -7.86 -2.12 -13.83
C PHE A 84 -7.09 -1.36 -12.73
N GLY A 85 -6.43 -2.07 -11.81
CA GLY A 85 -5.62 -1.45 -10.77
C GLY A 85 -4.50 -0.58 -11.34
N ALA A 86 -3.77 -1.07 -12.35
CA ALA A 86 -2.73 -0.31 -13.04
C ALA A 86 -3.30 0.95 -13.70
N GLY A 87 -4.43 0.85 -14.40
CA GLY A 87 -5.11 1.98 -15.01
C GLY A 87 -5.54 3.04 -13.99
N VAL A 88 -6.05 2.64 -12.82
CA VAL A 88 -6.38 3.57 -11.73
C VAL A 88 -5.12 4.27 -11.21
N LEU A 89 -4.02 3.54 -11.00
CA LEU A 89 -2.77 4.14 -10.53
C LEU A 89 -2.19 5.13 -11.55
N SER A 90 -2.23 4.80 -12.84
CA SER A 90 -1.81 5.72 -13.92
C SER A 90 -2.67 6.99 -13.93
N PHE A 91 -4.00 6.83 -13.90
CA PHE A 91 -4.93 7.95 -13.80
C PHE A 91 -4.63 8.87 -12.60
N LEU A 92 -4.33 8.29 -11.44
CA LEU A 92 -3.98 9.08 -10.25
C LEU A 92 -2.66 9.82 -10.40
N LYS A 93 -1.63 9.17 -10.98
CA LYS A 93 -0.32 9.80 -11.24
C LYS A 93 -0.42 10.95 -12.24
N GLU A 94 -1.30 10.85 -13.23
CA GLU A 94 -1.53 11.90 -14.23
C GLU A 94 -2.39 13.05 -13.68
N THR A 95 -3.29 12.76 -12.74
CA THR A 95 -4.22 13.76 -12.18
C THR A 95 -3.60 14.53 -11.01
N VAL A 96 -2.87 13.85 -10.13
CA VAL A 96 -2.29 14.43 -8.90
C VAL A 96 -0.87 14.90 -9.17
N VAL A 97 -0.75 16.05 -9.83
CA VAL A 97 0.54 16.63 -10.29
C VAL A 97 0.95 17.91 -9.55
N SER A 98 0.20 18.28 -8.50
CA SER A 98 0.48 19.46 -7.69
C SER A 98 0.16 19.20 -6.22
N GLU A 99 0.70 20.08 -5.37
CA GLU A 99 0.42 20.11 -3.94
C GLU A 99 -1.09 20.21 -3.63
N GLY A 100 -1.40 19.88 -2.38
CA GLY A 100 -2.74 19.94 -1.81
C GLY A 100 -3.32 18.57 -1.49
N VAL A 101 -4.57 18.58 -1.02
CA VAL A 101 -5.29 17.37 -0.63
C VAL A 101 -6.23 16.98 -1.75
N TRP A 102 -6.23 15.69 -2.11
CA TRP A 102 -7.03 15.16 -3.21
C TRP A 102 -7.99 14.08 -2.71
N ARG A 103 -9.18 14.04 -3.30
CA ARG A 103 -10.19 13.04 -3.00
C ARG A 103 -10.38 12.11 -4.18
N ILE A 104 -10.31 10.82 -3.90
CA ILE A 104 -10.64 9.75 -4.85
C ILE A 104 -11.99 9.17 -4.46
N ARG A 105 -12.90 9.03 -5.43
CA ARG A 105 -14.23 8.44 -5.19
C ARG A 105 -14.62 7.51 -6.33
N ARG A 106 -15.25 6.39 -5.98
CA ARG A 106 -16.06 5.60 -6.89
C ARG A 106 -17.43 5.40 -6.27
N ARG A 107 -18.48 5.92 -6.91
CA ARG A 107 -19.86 5.72 -6.44
C ARG A 107 -20.28 4.27 -6.64
N GLU A 108 -21.19 3.79 -5.81
CA GLU A 108 -21.76 2.45 -5.97
C GLU A 108 -22.40 2.31 -7.36
N LYS A 109 -22.19 1.18 -8.03
CA LYS A 109 -22.67 0.89 -9.39
C LYS A 109 -22.16 1.85 -10.47
N SER A 110 -21.28 2.79 -10.15
CA SER A 110 -20.63 3.65 -11.13
C SER A 110 -19.51 2.92 -11.86
N GLY A 111 -19.41 3.14 -13.16
CA GLY A 111 -18.25 2.75 -13.97
C GLY A 111 -17.07 3.73 -13.87
N VAL A 112 -17.24 4.84 -13.15
CA VAL A 112 -16.31 5.97 -13.13
C VAL A 112 -15.59 6.07 -11.79
N VAL A 113 -14.27 6.24 -11.85
CA VAL A 113 -13.42 6.68 -10.73
C VAL A 113 -13.17 8.18 -10.91
N GLU A 114 -13.49 8.95 -9.88
CA GLU A 114 -13.34 10.40 -9.86
C GLU A 114 -12.15 10.76 -8.95
N CYS A 115 -11.37 11.75 -9.36
CA CYS A 115 -10.29 12.33 -8.56
C CYS A 115 -10.34 13.86 -8.69
N TRP A 116 -10.37 14.58 -7.58
CA TRP A 116 -10.39 16.05 -7.59
C TRP A 116 -9.70 16.62 -6.36
N LYS A 117 -9.15 17.82 -6.51
CA LYS A 117 -8.52 18.55 -5.41
C LYS A 117 -9.58 19.09 -4.45
N VAL A 118 -9.35 18.94 -3.15
CA VAL A 118 -10.24 19.45 -2.08
C VAL A 118 -9.59 20.56 -1.26
N GLU A 119 -8.27 20.63 -1.21
CA GLU A 119 -7.50 21.72 -0.59
C GLU A 119 -6.31 22.07 -1.48
N GLU A 120 -6.02 23.35 -1.68
CA GLU A 120 -4.95 23.80 -2.58
C GLU A 120 -3.53 23.57 -2.04
N VAL A 121 -3.38 23.56 -0.73
CA VAL A 121 -2.08 23.47 -0.04
C VAL A 121 -2.18 22.56 1.17
N GLY A 122 -1.02 22.14 1.68
CA GLY A 122 -0.91 21.29 2.85
C GLY A 122 -1.24 19.83 2.56
N HIS A 123 -1.37 19.07 3.65
CA HIS A 123 -1.50 17.61 3.63
C HIS A 123 -2.73 17.13 4.42
N GLY A 124 -3.64 18.04 4.79
CA GLY A 124 -4.74 17.77 5.71
C GLY A 124 -4.24 17.10 7.00
N GLU A 125 -5.02 16.16 7.53
CA GLU A 125 -4.65 15.37 8.72
C GLU A 125 -3.94 14.05 8.37
N ILE A 126 -3.38 13.93 7.15
CA ILE A 126 -2.80 12.68 6.64
C ILE A 126 -1.36 12.51 7.12
N LEU A 127 -0.56 13.58 7.08
CA LEU A 127 0.85 13.57 7.50
C LEU A 127 0.99 14.22 8.87
N SER A 128 1.64 13.52 9.81
CA SER A 128 1.94 14.07 11.13
C SER A 128 3.09 15.08 11.06
N GLU A 129 3.09 16.04 11.98
CA GLU A 129 4.20 17.00 12.15
C GLU A 129 5.54 16.27 12.37
N GLU A 130 5.53 15.17 13.12
CA GLU A 130 6.71 14.34 13.35
C GLU A 130 7.28 13.80 12.02
N PHE A 131 6.43 13.23 11.17
CA PHE A 131 6.85 12.69 9.88
C PHE A 131 7.38 13.78 8.95
N ILE A 132 6.75 14.96 8.95
CA ILE A 132 7.18 16.11 8.15
C ILE A 132 8.54 16.60 8.62
N ASN A 133 8.71 16.80 9.92
CA ASN A 133 9.98 17.24 10.51
C ASN A 133 11.10 16.22 10.24
N TRP A 134 10.82 14.92 10.36
CA TRP A 134 11.77 13.88 10.00
C TRP A 134 12.18 13.95 8.52
N ARG A 135 11.21 14.16 7.61
CA ARG A 135 11.47 14.30 6.18
C ARG A 135 12.32 15.53 5.83
N ILE A 136 12.07 16.66 6.49
CA ILE A 136 12.86 17.90 6.31
C ILE A 136 14.30 17.67 6.76
N LYS A 137 14.51 17.08 7.95
CA LYS A 137 15.85 16.74 8.45
C LYS A 137 16.62 15.84 7.49
N LEU A 138 15.95 14.83 6.93
CA LEU A 138 16.58 13.93 5.95
C LEU A 138 17.00 14.66 4.67
N ALA A 139 16.23 15.65 4.23
CA ALA A 139 16.53 16.44 3.04
C ALA A 139 17.67 17.45 3.24
N LEU A 140 17.84 17.98 4.46
CA LEU A 140 18.92 18.90 4.82
C LEU A 140 20.29 18.20 4.95
N GLY A 141 20.32 16.86 4.99
CA GLY A 141 21.54 16.08 5.20
C GLY A 141 22.03 16.10 6.66
N PRO A 142 23.12 15.38 6.99
CA PRO A 142 23.79 15.58 8.27
C PRO A 142 24.23 17.04 8.34
N GLU A 143 23.97 17.71 9.46
CA GLU A 143 24.44 19.07 9.71
C GLU A 143 25.92 19.18 9.29
N GLY A 144 26.23 20.19 8.48
CA GLY A 144 27.60 20.40 8.01
C GLY A 144 28.58 20.30 9.17
N GLU A 145 29.65 19.53 8.97
CA GLU A 145 30.86 19.67 9.77
C GLU A 145 31.25 21.14 9.76
N VAL A 146 30.87 21.87 10.81
CA VAL A 146 31.46 23.15 11.14
C VAL A 146 32.86 22.82 11.59
N ASN A 147 33.80 22.75 10.64
CA ASN A 147 35.21 22.89 10.93
C ASN A 147 35.41 24.29 11.49
N GLY A 148 35.29 24.40 12.82
CA GLY A 148 35.69 25.56 13.59
C GLY A 148 37.21 25.65 13.62
N GLU A 149 37.81 26.07 12.50
CA GLU A 149 39.08 26.79 12.56
C GLU A 149 38.73 28.27 12.74
N SER A 150 38.50 28.65 13.99
CA SER A 150 38.59 30.05 14.39
C SER A 150 40.07 30.44 14.38
N GLU A 151 40.55 31.00 13.26
CA GLU A 151 41.74 31.84 13.29
C GLU A 151 41.41 33.10 14.09
N ALA A 152 42.02 33.23 15.27
CA ALA A 152 42.00 34.45 16.05
C ALA A 152 42.79 35.54 15.30
N PRO A 153 42.32 36.80 15.24
CA PRO A 153 43.13 37.88 14.70
C PRO A 153 44.27 38.18 15.71
N SER A 154 45.51 38.13 15.24
CA SER A 154 46.67 38.62 15.98
C SER A 154 46.59 40.13 16.14
N GLU A 155 46.59 40.62 17.39
CA GLU A 155 46.74 42.03 17.72
C GLU A 155 48.12 42.53 17.27
N GLU A 156 48.14 43.51 16.37
CA GLU A 156 49.32 44.34 16.11
C GLU A 156 49.54 45.26 17.31
N GLN A 157 50.65 45.06 18.02
CA GLN A 157 51.16 46.05 18.97
C GLN A 157 51.89 47.14 18.21
N GLU A 158 51.24 48.29 18.04
CA GLU A 158 51.91 49.58 17.91
C GLU A 158 52.62 49.92 19.23
N GLY A 159 53.93 50.14 19.17
CA GLY A 159 54.72 50.67 20.26
C GLY A 159 55.95 51.39 19.72
N GLY A 160 55.83 52.71 19.56
CA GLY A 160 56.86 53.61 19.06
C GLY A 160 57.97 53.94 20.05
N GLU A 161 59.09 54.36 19.45
CA GLU A 161 60.21 55.21 19.88
C GLU A 161 60.42 55.54 21.38
N ALA A 162 61.63 55.20 21.88
CA ALA A 162 62.67 56.16 22.26
C ALA A 162 64.02 55.45 22.49
#